data_AF-A0A127FC06-F1
#
_entry.id   AF-A0A127FC06-F1
#
_cell.length_a   1.000
_cell.length_b   1.000
_cell.length_c   1.000
_cell.angle_alpha   90.00
_cell.angle_beta   90.00
_cell.angle_gamma   90.00
#
_symmetry.space_group_name_H-M   'P 1'
#
loop_
_entity.id
_entity.type
_entity.pdbx_description
1 polymer ?
#
loop_
_entity_poly.entity_id
_entity_poly.type
_entity_poly.pdbx_seq_one_letter_code
_entity_poly.pdbx_strand_id
1 'polypeptide(L)'
;MEITTMPQNCAHCGQAFQPSPQVPNQTYCSSAECQRARKLRWQQDKLRTDPDYRDNQRDAQRAWFDRHPGYWRAYHAANPDAVEGGQNGSASGVGNGLAKMDVSILPSGLYQLRRIPAPFPEEGDAWLVEITPVSIDCVCKKDVCKEMT
;
A
#
# COMPACT_ATOMS: atom_id res chain seq x y z
N MET A 1 31.68 30.75 14.77
CA MET A 1 30.35 31.06 15.33
C MET A 1 29.67 29.73 15.62
N GLU A 2 29.56 29.36 16.89
CA GLU A 2 28.85 28.15 17.30
C GLU A 2 27.35 28.46 17.25
N ILE A 3 26.63 27.81 16.35
CA ILE A 3 25.17 27.94 16.28
C ILE A 3 24.62 26.97 17.33
N THR A 4 24.35 27.47 18.54
CA THR A 4 23.60 26.71 19.55
C THR A 4 22.15 26.60 19.09
N THR A 5 21.79 25.48 18.49
CA THR A 5 20.39 25.16 18.18
C THR A 5 19.65 24.83 19.48
N MET A 6 18.43 25.33 19.65
CA MET A 6 17.58 24.90 20.77
C MET A 6 16.94 23.54 20.46
N PRO A 7 16.70 22.69 21.46
CA PRO A 7 16.03 21.42 21.25
C PRO A 7 14.59 21.64 20.71
N GLN A 8 14.20 20.83 19.74
CA GLN A 8 12.89 20.87 19.08
C GLN A 8 12.21 19.51 19.17
N ASN A 9 10.87 19.48 19.10
CA ASN A 9 10.11 18.23 19.07
C ASN A 9 10.02 17.67 17.64
N CYS A 10 10.25 16.38 17.49
CA CYS A 10 10.11 15.69 16.22
C CYS A 10 8.64 15.66 15.77
N ALA A 11 8.35 16.08 14.54
CA ALA A 11 7.00 16.07 13.97
C ALA A 11 6.39 14.67 13.78
N HIS A 12 7.18 13.60 13.89
CA HIS A 12 6.70 12.21 13.80
C HIS A 12 6.51 11.57 15.18
N CYS A 13 7.57 11.45 15.98
CA CYS A 13 7.52 10.74 17.26
C CYS A 13 7.31 11.64 18.49
N GLY A 14 7.27 12.97 18.32
CA GLY A 14 7.11 13.94 19.40
C GLY A 14 8.32 14.11 20.33
N GLN A 15 9.34 13.24 20.22
CA GLN A 15 10.53 13.29 21.08
C GLN A 15 11.35 14.56 20.81
N ALA A 16 11.87 15.15 21.89
CA ALA A 16 12.82 16.26 21.79
C ALA A 16 14.12 15.77 21.14
N PHE A 17 14.67 16.55 20.22
CA PHE A 17 15.95 16.30 19.57
C PHE A 17 16.69 17.61 19.34
N GLN A 18 18.01 17.51 19.17
CA GLN A 18 18.84 18.65 18.83
C GLN A 18 18.97 18.76 17.30
N PRO A 19 18.49 19.85 16.67
CA PRO A 19 18.64 20.05 15.24
C PRO A 19 20.11 20.12 14.82
N SER A 20 20.44 19.60 13.63
CA SER A 20 21.77 19.79 13.06
C SER A 20 21.95 21.24 12.62
N PRO A 21 23.07 21.91 12.98
CA PRO A 21 23.36 23.28 12.51
C PRO A 21 23.38 23.43 10.99
N GLN A 22 23.67 22.33 10.27
CA GLN A 22 23.67 22.30 8.80
C GLN A 22 22.26 22.32 8.19
N VAL A 23 21.23 22.02 8.99
CA VAL A 23 19.85 21.91 8.56
C VAL A 23 18.98 22.78 9.49
N PRO A 24 18.97 24.11 9.31
CA PRO A 24 18.37 25.05 10.26
C PRO A 24 16.86 24.87 10.47
N ASN A 25 16.17 24.18 9.55
CA ASN A 25 14.73 23.90 9.62
C ASN A 25 14.44 22.39 9.75
N GLN A 26 15.27 21.66 10.48
CA GLN A 26 15.06 20.23 10.71
C GLN A 26 13.81 20.01 11.57
N THR A 27 12.79 19.34 11.04
CA THR A 27 11.52 19.06 11.74
C THR A 27 11.37 17.61 12.23
N TYR A 28 12.27 16.72 11.80
CA TYR A 28 12.27 15.30 12.16
C TYR A 28 13.62 14.93 12.78
N CYS A 29 13.59 14.14 13.86
CA CYS A 29 14.81 13.60 14.47
C CYS A 29 15.53 12.62 13.51
N SER A 30 16.77 12.27 13.82
CA SER A 30 17.63 11.42 13.00
C SER A 30 17.25 9.93 13.00
N SER A 31 16.26 9.51 13.79
CA SER A 31 15.84 8.10 13.83
C SER A 31 15.36 7.61 12.45
N ALA A 32 15.70 6.36 12.12
CA ALA A 32 15.38 5.79 10.80
C ALA A 32 13.88 5.78 10.51
N GLU A 33 13.04 5.54 11.53
CA GLU A 33 11.58 5.59 11.40
C GLU A 33 11.07 7.00 11.06
N CYS A 34 11.52 8.02 11.81
CA CYS A 34 11.09 9.39 11.56
C CYS A 34 11.61 9.92 10.21
N GLN A 35 12.80 9.49 9.79
CA GLN A 35 13.33 9.82 8.47
C GLN A 35 12.57 9.13 7.33
N ARG A 36 12.13 7.88 7.52
CA ARG A 36 11.23 7.20 6.56
C ARG A 36 9.91 7.93 6.45
N ALA A 37 9.29 8.29 7.58
CA ALA A 37 8.03 9.03 7.60
C ALA A 37 8.14 10.41 6.91
N ARG A 38 9.24 11.13 7.15
CA ARG A 38 9.55 12.40 6.46
C ARG A 38 9.58 12.21 4.94
N LYS A 39 10.34 11.23 4.45
CA LYS A 39 10.46 10.93 3.01
C LYS A 39 9.12 10.54 2.40
N LEU A 40 8.35 9.70 3.09
CA LEU A 40 7.02 9.29 2.64
C LEU A 40 6.08 10.49 2.51
N ARG A 41 6.05 11.37 3.52
CA ARG A 41 5.21 12.58 3.49
C ARG A 41 5.60 13.51 2.34
N TRP A 42 6.89 13.72 2.13
CA TRP A 42 7.38 14.50 0.99
C TRP A 42 6.95 13.89 -0.34
N GLN A 43 7.09 12.56 -0.49
CA GLN A 43 6.70 11.87 -1.72
C GLN A 43 5.19 11.99 -1.99
N GLN A 44 4.35 11.79 -0.97
CA GLN A 44 2.90 11.94 -1.08
C GLN A 44 2.50 13.36 -1.48
N ASP A 45 3.11 14.36 -0.85
CA ASP A 45 2.84 15.76 -1.16
C ASP A 45 3.26 16.10 -2.60
N LYS A 46 4.42 15.61 -3.03
CA LYS A 46 4.87 15.76 -4.42
C LYS A 46 3.93 15.09 -5.42
N LEU A 47 3.51 13.85 -5.19
CA LEU A 47 2.56 13.18 -6.08
C LEU A 47 1.20 13.88 -6.18
N ARG A 48 0.81 14.61 -5.13
CA ARG A 48 -0.45 15.37 -5.10
C ARG A 48 -0.33 16.74 -5.78
N THR A 49 0.78 17.43 -5.57
CA THR A 49 0.93 18.84 -5.93
C THR A 49 1.69 19.06 -7.24
N ASP A 50 2.45 18.07 -7.70
CA ASP A 50 3.38 18.17 -8.80
C ASP A 50 2.99 17.14 -9.89
N PRO A 51 2.15 17.54 -10.87
CA PRO A 51 1.68 16.62 -11.91
C PRO A 51 2.82 16.13 -12.81
N ASP A 52 3.81 16.98 -13.10
CA ASP A 52 4.99 16.63 -13.89
C ASP A 52 5.83 15.55 -13.19
N TYR A 53 6.01 15.66 -11.88
CA TYR A 53 6.68 14.63 -11.08
C TYR A 53 5.96 13.28 -11.17
N ARG A 54 4.61 13.29 -11.11
CA ARG A 54 3.80 12.06 -11.21
C ARG A 54 3.90 11.42 -12.60
N ASP A 55 3.82 12.22 -13.65
CA ASP A 55 3.89 11.73 -15.03
C ASP A 55 5.29 11.18 -15.35
N ASN A 56 6.35 11.89 -14.93
CA ASN A 56 7.71 11.42 -15.08
C ASN A 56 7.96 10.10 -14.31
N GLN A 57 7.37 9.94 -13.11
CA GLN A 57 7.49 8.68 -12.36
C GLN A 57 6.85 7.51 -13.13
N ARG A 58 5.67 7.72 -13.72
CA ARG A 58 4.98 6.71 -14.54
C ARG A 58 5.80 6.35 -15.78
N ASP A 59 6.32 7.36 -16.47
CA ASP A 59 7.03 7.14 -17.73
C ASP A 59 8.39 6.47 -17.47
N ALA A 60 9.08 6.85 -16.40
CA ALA A 60 10.30 6.16 -15.95
C ALA A 60 10.04 4.69 -15.58
N GLN A 61 8.90 4.40 -14.92
CA GLN A 61 8.51 3.04 -14.59
C GLN A 61 8.23 2.20 -15.86
N ARG A 62 7.48 2.76 -16.83
CA ARG A 62 7.23 2.11 -18.13
C ARG A 62 8.54 1.83 -18.86
N ALA A 63 9.39 2.85 -19.01
CA ALA A 63 10.69 2.70 -19.66
C ALA A 63 11.62 1.72 -18.95
N TRP A 64 11.45 1.51 -17.63
CA TRP A 64 12.17 0.47 -16.92
C TRP A 64 11.62 -0.92 -17.27
N PHE A 65 10.30 -1.10 -17.28
CA PHE A 65 9.68 -2.38 -17.67
C PHE A 65 9.99 -2.78 -19.11
N ASP A 66 9.90 -1.83 -20.05
CA ASP A 66 10.19 -2.07 -21.46
C ASP A 66 11.64 -2.54 -21.67
N ARG A 67 12.57 -2.04 -20.85
CA ARG A 67 13.99 -2.44 -20.89
C ARG A 67 14.30 -3.73 -20.14
N HIS A 68 13.44 -4.15 -19.22
CA HIS A 68 13.69 -5.32 -18.36
C HIS A 68 12.51 -6.29 -18.40
N PRO A 69 12.11 -6.79 -19.58
CA PRO A 69 11.07 -7.80 -19.68
C PRO A 69 11.49 -9.05 -18.91
N GLY A 70 10.56 -9.63 -18.15
CA GLY A 70 10.82 -10.84 -17.36
C GLY A 70 11.69 -10.65 -16.11
N TYR A 71 12.13 -9.43 -15.77
CA TYR A 71 12.96 -9.19 -14.57
C TYR A 71 12.35 -9.80 -13.31
N TRP A 72 11.06 -9.58 -13.07
CA TRP A 72 10.41 -10.10 -11.86
C TRP A 72 10.41 -11.63 -11.81
N ARG A 73 10.24 -12.32 -12.95
CA ARG A 73 10.35 -13.79 -12.99
C ARG A 73 11.75 -14.24 -12.61
N ALA A 74 12.77 -13.62 -13.20
CA ALA A 74 14.16 -13.92 -12.88
C ALA A 74 14.48 -13.63 -11.41
N TYR A 75 13.99 -12.51 -10.88
CA TYR A 75 14.16 -12.13 -9.48
C TYR A 75 13.51 -13.14 -8.53
N HIS A 76 12.28 -13.56 -8.81
CA HIS A 76 11.57 -14.58 -8.02
C HIS A 76 12.26 -15.93 -8.07
N ALA A 77 12.69 -16.38 -9.25
CA ALA A 77 13.44 -17.64 -9.40
C ALA A 77 14.76 -17.61 -8.64
N ALA A 78 15.42 -16.45 -8.55
CA ALA A 78 16.69 -16.27 -7.85
C ALA A 78 16.53 -16.05 -6.33
N ASN A 79 15.35 -15.66 -5.85
CA ASN A 79 15.10 -15.36 -4.44
C ASN A 79 13.85 -16.10 -3.92
N PRO A 80 13.83 -17.45 -3.92
CA PRO A 80 12.66 -18.22 -3.53
C PRO A 80 12.21 -17.93 -2.08
N ASP A 81 13.15 -17.77 -1.14
CA ASP A 81 12.85 -17.48 0.27
C ASP A 81 12.17 -16.11 0.47
N ALA A 82 12.50 -15.13 -0.37
CA ALA A 82 11.88 -13.80 -0.33
C ALA A 82 10.41 -13.84 -0.80
N VAL A 83 10.02 -14.89 -1.54
CA VAL A 83 8.65 -15.12 -2.02
C VAL A 83 7.86 -15.97 -1.04
N GLU A 84 8.51 -16.88 -0.30
CA GLU A 84 7.87 -17.71 0.72
C GLU A 84 7.67 -16.98 2.06
N GLY A 85 8.48 -15.96 2.37
CA GLY A 85 8.25 -15.07 3.52
C GLY A 85 6.91 -14.30 3.48
N GLY A 86 6.28 -14.20 2.31
CA GLY A 86 4.91 -13.68 2.15
C GLY A 86 3.80 -14.73 2.23
N GLN A 87 4.13 -16.02 2.32
CA GLN A 87 3.18 -17.14 2.36
C GLN A 87 3.11 -17.80 3.74
N ASN A 88 4.17 -17.70 4.55
CA ASN A 88 4.30 -18.40 5.84
C ASN A 88 4.01 -17.51 7.08
N GLY A 89 3.38 -16.35 6.89
CA GLY A 89 3.09 -15.36 7.94
C GLY A 89 1.69 -15.43 8.56
N SER A 90 0.99 -16.56 8.50
CA SER A 90 -0.37 -16.68 9.06
C SER A 90 -0.59 -17.99 9.80
N ALA A 91 0.10 -18.13 10.92
CA ALA A 91 -0.38 -18.91 12.05
C ALA A 91 -0.13 -18.08 13.33
N SER A 92 -1.20 -17.45 13.84
CA SER A 92 -1.31 -16.71 15.10
C SER A 92 -1.07 -15.19 15.03
N GLY A 93 -2.13 -14.42 15.29
CA GLY A 93 -2.03 -13.07 15.85
C GLY A 93 -2.64 -11.92 15.04
N VAL A 94 -3.97 -11.78 15.12
CA VAL A 94 -4.74 -10.51 15.21
C VAL A 94 -4.15 -9.26 14.50
N GLY A 95 -4.78 -8.81 13.41
CA GLY A 95 -4.70 -7.41 12.98
C GLY A 95 -4.76 -7.16 11.47
N ASN A 96 -5.90 -6.63 11.00
CA ASN A 96 -6.09 -5.86 9.77
C ASN A 96 -5.51 -6.40 8.44
N GLY A 97 -6.23 -7.34 7.84
CA GLY A 97 -7.04 -6.99 6.66
C GLY A 97 -6.37 -6.44 5.40
N LEU A 98 -5.11 -6.76 5.10
CA LEU A 98 -4.62 -6.76 3.72
C LEU A 98 -4.54 -8.19 3.19
N ALA A 99 -5.72 -8.80 3.00
CA ALA A 99 -5.84 -10.05 2.30
C ALA A 99 -5.76 -9.83 0.79
N LYS A 100 -5.03 -10.73 0.14
CA LYS A 100 -4.96 -10.90 -1.32
C LYS A 100 -6.39 -11.00 -1.88
N MET A 101 -6.81 -9.99 -2.65
CA MET A 101 -8.19 -9.84 -3.15
C MET A 101 -8.58 -10.80 -4.29
N ASP A 102 -7.67 -11.64 -4.82
CA ASP A 102 -7.88 -12.30 -6.13
C ASP A 102 -8.37 -13.77 -6.04
N VAL A 103 -9.16 -14.13 -5.03
CA VAL A 103 -9.93 -15.39 -5.06
C VAL A 103 -11.36 -15.15 -4.55
N SER A 104 -12.18 -14.47 -5.35
CA SER A 104 -13.62 -14.53 -5.18
C SER A 104 -14.14 -15.80 -5.84
N ILE A 105 -14.83 -16.66 -5.09
CA ILE A 105 -15.54 -17.85 -5.64
C ILE A 105 -16.70 -17.48 -6.57
N LEU A 106 -17.11 -16.21 -6.57
CA LEU A 106 -18.18 -15.69 -7.40
C LEU A 106 -17.65 -15.34 -8.79
N PRO A 107 -18.38 -15.64 -9.88
CA PRO A 107 -18.01 -15.18 -11.19
C PRO A 107 -17.90 -13.65 -11.24
N SER A 108 -17.20 -13.12 -12.24
CA SER A 108 -17.10 -11.67 -12.39
C SER A 108 -18.42 -11.11 -12.91
N GLY A 109 -19.03 -10.19 -12.18
CA GLY A 109 -20.34 -9.65 -12.55
C GLY A 109 -20.79 -8.57 -11.58
N LEU A 110 -21.93 -7.94 -11.91
CA LEU A 110 -22.63 -7.06 -10.98
C LEU A 110 -23.51 -7.92 -10.07
N TYR A 111 -23.40 -7.68 -8.76
CA TYR A 111 -24.16 -8.36 -7.73
C TYR A 111 -24.97 -7.35 -6.90
N GLN A 112 -26.19 -7.74 -6.54
CA GLN A 112 -27.02 -7.05 -5.57
C GLN A 112 -26.85 -7.72 -4.21
N LEU A 113 -26.57 -6.93 -3.17
CA LEU A 113 -26.58 -7.40 -1.79
C LEU A 113 -27.91 -7.02 -1.14
N ARG A 114 -28.65 -8.00 -0.62
CA ARG A 114 -29.86 -7.77 0.19
C ARG A 114 -29.61 -8.26 1.61
N ARG A 115 -29.90 -7.42 2.59
CA ARG A 115 -29.80 -7.79 4.00
C ARG A 115 -30.93 -8.74 4.37
N ILE A 116 -30.58 -9.91 4.91
CA ILE A 116 -31.56 -10.81 5.53
C ILE A 116 -31.61 -10.44 7.02
N PRO A 117 -32.78 -10.14 7.60
CA PRO A 117 -32.89 -9.98 9.04
C PRO A 117 -32.52 -11.32 9.69
N ALA A 118 -31.52 -11.30 10.58
CA ALA A 118 -31.08 -12.50 11.28
C ALA A 118 -32.26 -13.07 12.11
N PRO A 119 -32.55 -14.37 12.04
CA PRO A 119 -33.65 -14.98 12.81
C PRO A 119 -33.40 -14.98 14.32
N PHE A 120 -32.17 -14.69 14.77
CA PHE A 120 -31.79 -14.67 16.19
C PHE A 120 -30.91 -13.43 16.46
N PRO A 121 -31.29 -12.51 17.38
CA PRO A 121 -30.56 -11.25 17.61
C PRO A 121 -29.29 -11.34 18.48
N GLU A 122 -28.82 -12.53 18.87
CA GLU A 122 -28.08 -12.66 20.14
C GLU A 122 -26.61 -13.11 20.00
N GLU A 123 -25.93 -12.99 18.85
CA GLU A 123 -24.46 -13.13 18.86
C GLU A 123 -23.77 -12.49 17.64
N GLY A 124 -23.16 -11.32 17.89
CA GLY A 124 -22.17 -10.67 17.02
C GLY A 124 -22.76 -9.69 15.99
N ASP A 125 -22.01 -8.61 15.72
CA ASP A 125 -22.27 -7.58 14.68
C ASP A 125 -22.19 -8.13 13.23
N ALA A 126 -22.54 -9.40 13.02
CA ALA A 126 -22.50 -10.08 11.75
C ALA A 126 -23.84 -9.97 11.02
N TRP A 127 -23.85 -9.28 9.88
CA TRP A 127 -25.02 -9.17 9.01
C TRP A 127 -25.04 -10.30 7.99
N LEU A 128 -26.16 -11.03 7.91
CA LEU A 128 -26.41 -11.94 6.79
C LEU A 128 -26.87 -11.14 5.57
N VAL A 129 -26.24 -11.41 4.43
CA VAL A 129 -26.59 -10.83 3.14
C VAL A 129 -26.81 -11.93 2.11
N GLU A 130 -27.89 -11.83 1.36
CA GLU A 130 -28.09 -12.55 0.11
C GLU A 130 -27.35 -11.81 -1.00
N ILE A 131 -26.54 -12.53 -1.77
CA ILE A 131 -25.81 -12.00 -2.91
C ILE A 131 -26.46 -12.57 -4.18
N THR A 132 -27.12 -11.73 -4.96
CA THR A 132 -27.81 -12.14 -6.20
C THR A 132 -27.10 -11.55 -7.42
N PRO A 133 -26.74 -12.33 -8.45
CA PRO A 133 -26.19 -11.79 -9.69
C PRO A 133 -27.24 -10.96 -10.42
N VAL A 134 -26.89 -9.73 -10.79
CA VAL A 134 -27.70 -8.79 -11.59
C VAL A 134 -27.31 -8.89 -13.06
N SER A 135 -26.01 -9.00 -13.35
CA SER A 135 -25.49 -9.29 -14.67
C SER A 135 -24.12 -9.96 -14.54
N ILE A 136 -24.02 -11.21 -15.00
CA ILE A 136 -22.77 -12.00 -14.93
C ILE A 136 -21.85 -11.68 -16.12
N ASP A 137 -22.37 -11.03 -17.15
CA ASP A 137 -21.62 -10.64 -18.33
C ASP A 137 -21.10 -9.20 -18.21
N CYS A 138 -20.15 -8.98 -17.31
CA CYS A 138 -19.39 -7.74 -17.34
C CYS A 138 -18.25 -7.89 -18.35
N VAL A 139 -18.42 -7.31 -19.55
CA VAL A 139 -17.35 -7.12 -20.55
C VAL A 139 -16.39 -6.01 -20.11
N CYS A 140 -16.02 -5.97 -18.82
CA CYS A 140 -14.91 -5.16 -18.38
C CYS A 140 -13.64 -5.86 -18.85
N LYS A 141 -13.10 -5.40 -19.98
CA LYS A 141 -11.83 -5.82 -20.57
C LYS A 141 -10.79 -6.04 -19.47
N LYS A 142 -10.52 -7.31 -19.14
CA LYS A 142 -9.49 -7.71 -18.18
C LYS A 142 -8.10 -7.78 -18.81
N ASP A 143 -7.94 -7.26 -20.03
CA ASP A 143 -6.74 -7.46 -20.84
C ASP A 143 -5.94 -6.17 -21.06
N VAL A 144 -5.67 -5.41 -19.98
CA VAL A 144 -4.67 -4.31 -20.05
C VAL A 144 -3.56 -4.45 -19.00
N CYS A 145 -3.66 -5.38 -18.05
CA CYS A 145 -2.59 -5.53 -17.02
C CYS A 145 -2.18 -6.97 -16.69
N LYS A 146 -2.68 -7.99 -17.41
CA LYS A 146 -2.32 -9.41 -17.13
C LYS A 146 -1.40 -10.09 -18.15
N GLU A 147 -1.01 -9.44 -19.24
CA GLU A 147 0.05 -9.95 -20.13
C GLU A 147 1.38 -9.21 -19.90
N MET A 148 2.05 -9.60 -18.83
CA MET A 148 3.52 -9.59 -18.81
C MET A 148 3.96 -11.04 -19.05
N THR A 149 4.19 -11.43 -20.31
CA THR A 149 5.00 -12.60 -20.68
C THR A 149 6.25 -12.20 -21.41
#